data_AF-A0A3B0J686-F1
#
_entry.id   AF-A0A3B0J686-F1
#
_cell.length_a   1.000
_cell.length_b   1.000
_cell.length_c   1.000
_cell.angle_alpha   90.00
_cell.angle_beta   90.00
_cell.angle_gamma   90.00
#
_symmetry.space_group_name_H-M   'P 1'
#
loop_
_entity.id
_entity.type
_entity.pdbx_description
1 polymer ?
#
loop_
_entity_poly.entity_id
_entity_poly.type
_entity_poly.pdbx_seq_one_letter_code
_entity_poly.pdbx_strand_id
1 'polypeptide(L)'
;MLTRENEVSIELIAFVSGDVDRLVDFLKSRVPGWMIPHQVHRLPALPLTPNGKIDHQALFKLLVVQNRSQELQPFSENDTEAALRCLLRYDNFYPQLSLMENGGDSLTAIRMLSAWPTASCCASNHCA
;
A
#
# COMPACT_ATOMS: atom_id res chain seq x y z
N MET A 1 -7.95 -29.43 -6.94
CA MET A 1 -7.38 -28.23 -7.59
C MET A 1 -7.94 -27.03 -6.83
N LEU A 2 -7.20 -26.53 -5.84
CA LEU A 2 -7.65 -25.44 -4.97
C LEU A 2 -7.28 -24.12 -5.65
N THR A 3 -8.25 -23.42 -6.24
CA THR A 3 -8.08 -22.03 -6.67
C THR A 3 -8.16 -21.16 -5.42
N ARG A 4 -7.01 -20.68 -4.95
CA ARG A 4 -6.97 -19.56 -4.01
C ARG A 4 -7.14 -18.29 -4.84
N GLU A 5 -8.38 -17.93 -5.12
CA GLU A 5 -8.71 -16.62 -5.69
C GLU A 5 -8.40 -15.59 -4.61
N ASN A 6 -7.30 -14.86 -4.81
CA ASN A 6 -6.99 -13.69 -4.00
C ASN A 6 -7.90 -12.58 -4.54
N GLU A 7 -9.13 -12.52 -4.02
CA GLU A 7 -10.16 -11.57 -4.46
C GLU A 7 -9.81 -10.17 -3.94
N VAL A 8 -8.88 -9.50 -4.64
CA VAL A 8 -8.56 -8.10 -4.37
C VAL A 8 -9.78 -7.28 -4.82
N SER A 9 -10.64 -6.91 -3.88
CA SER A 9 -11.77 -6.04 -4.12
C SER A 9 -11.28 -4.62 -4.42
N ILE A 10 -11.50 -4.16 -5.66
CA ILE A 10 -11.20 -2.77 -6.05
C ILE A 10 -12.38 -1.91 -5.61
N GLU A 11 -12.15 -0.99 -4.68
CA GLU A 11 -13.17 -0.09 -4.15
C GLU A 11 -12.99 1.33 -4.72
N LEU A 12 -14.09 1.95 -5.14
CA LEU A 12 -14.12 3.34 -5.58
C LEU A 12 -14.27 4.27 -4.37
N ILE A 13 -13.30 5.17 -4.19
CA ILE A 13 -13.27 6.17 -3.12
C ILE A 13 -13.32 7.56 -3.75
N ALA A 14 -14.19 8.43 -3.23
CA ALA A 14 -14.31 9.81 -3.67
C ALA A 14 -13.81 10.78 -2.59
N PHE A 15 -13.00 11.76 -3.01
CA PHE A 15 -12.60 12.91 -2.19
C PHE A 15 -13.25 14.16 -2.72
N VAL A 16 -13.88 14.94 -1.84
CA VAL A 16 -14.71 16.07 -2.23
C VAL A 16 -14.56 17.23 -1.26
N SER A 17 -14.54 18.45 -1.79
CA SER A 17 -14.55 19.70 -1.03
C SER A 17 -15.81 20.50 -1.39
N GLY A 18 -16.46 21.09 -0.39
CA GLY A 18 -17.74 21.80 -0.54
C GLY A 18 -18.95 21.04 0.01
N ASP A 19 -20.15 21.37 -0.46
CA ASP A 19 -21.40 20.72 -0.07
C ASP A 19 -21.58 19.38 -0.81
N VAL A 20 -21.95 18.34 -0.08
CA VAL A 20 -21.93 16.95 -0.53
C VAL A 20 -23.23 16.20 -0.27
N ASP A 21 -24.22 16.85 0.36
CA ASP A 21 -25.39 16.17 0.96
C ASP A 21 -26.26 15.43 -0.07
N ARG A 22 -26.06 15.68 -1.38
CA ARG A 22 -26.78 15.02 -2.48
C ARG A 22 -25.89 14.42 -3.57
N LEU A 23 -24.59 14.29 -3.31
CA LEU A 23 -23.63 13.83 -4.32
C LEU A 23 -23.97 12.42 -4.83
N VAL A 24 -24.23 11.48 -3.92
CA VAL A 24 -24.48 10.08 -4.28
C VAL A 24 -25.77 9.93 -5.08
N ASP A 25 -26.84 10.62 -4.69
CA ASP A 25 -28.11 10.57 -5.41
C ASP A 25 -28.01 11.23 -6.79
N PHE A 26 -27.24 12.32 -6.90
CA PHE A 26 -26.89 12.91 -8.18
C PHE A 26 -26.14 11.91 -9.07
N LEU A 27 -25.15 11.18 -8.53
CA LEU A 27 -24.39 10.17 -9.27
C LEU A 27 -25.26 9.00 -9.73
N LYS A 28 -26.15 8.47 -8.87
CA LYS A 28 -27.08 7.38 -9.22
C LYS A 28 -27.93 7.67 -10.46
N SER A 29 -28.25 8.94 -10.69
CA SER A 29 -29.06 9.36 -11.85
C SER A 29 -28.27 9.50 -13.16
N ARG A 30 -26.93 9.45 -13.11
CA ARG A 30 -26.05 9.84 -14.24
C ARG A 30 -25.00 8.80 -14.60
N VAL A 31 -24.59 7.97 -13.65
CA VAL A 31 -23.58 6.94 -13.87
C VAL A 31 -24.12 5.56 -13.51
N PRO A 32 -23.60 4.49 -14.14
CA PRO A 32 -23.90 3.13 -13.74
C PRO A 32 -23.55 2.88 -12.26
N GLY A 33 -24.23 1.94 -11.63
CA GLY A 33 -24.05 1.64 -10.20
C GLY A 33 -22.62 1.31 -9.79
N TRP A 34 -21.84 0.68 -10.67
CA TRP A 34 -20.43 0.33 -10.44
C TRP A 34 -19.48 1.55 -10.46
N MET A 35 -19.92 2.73 -10.89
CA MET A 35 -19.17 3.99 -10.79
C MET A 35 -19.52 4.80 -9.54
N ILE A 36 -20.46 4.34 -8.73
CA ILE A 36 -20.83 5.01 -7.50
C ILE A 36 -19.77 4.68 -6.44
N PRO A 37 -19.13 5.68 -5.83
CA PRO A 37 -18.12 5.44 -4.81
C PRO A 37 -18.75 4.79 -3.58
N HIS A 38 -18.04 3.82 -3.02
CA HIS A 38 -18.44 3.13 -1.79
C HIS A 38 -18.17 4.01 -0.57
N GLN A 39 -17.12 4.85 -0.66
CA GLN A 39 -16.75 5.80 0.39
C GLN A 39 -16.59 7.21 -0.18
N VAL A 40 -17.10 8.20 0.55
CA VAL A 40 -17.00 9.62 0.22
C VAL A 40 -16.36 10.36 1.39
N HIS A 41 -15.16 10.89 1.19
CA HIS A 41 -14.44 11.68 2.19
C HIS A 41 -14.57 13.17 1.88
N ARG A 42 -15.20 13.90 2.81
CA ARG A 42 -15.28 15.34 2.74
C ARG A 42 -14.00 15.97 3.30
N LEU A 43 -13.39 16.85 2.53
CA LEU A 43 -12.19 17.59 2.89
C LEU A 43 -12.47 19.10 2.84
N PRO A 44 -11.87 19.91 3.74
CA PRO A 44 -11.99 21.36 3.65
C PRO A 44 -11.41 21.89 2.34
N ALA A 45 -10.29 21.32 1.88
CA ALA A 45 -9.69 21.58 0.57
C ALA A 45 -8.97 20.32 0.06
N LEU A 46 -8.84 20.19 -1.27
CA LEU A 46 -8.03 19.14 -1.86
C LEU A 46 -6.54 19.49 -1.70
N PRO A 47 -5.69 18.54 -1.27
CA PRO A 47 -4.27 18.77 -1.16
C PRO A 47 -3.66 18.94 -2.54
N LEU A 48 -2.79 19.94 -2.67
CA LEU A 48 -2.10 20.27 -3.91
C LEU A 48 -0.58 20.17 -3.72
N THR A 49 0.09 19.73 -4.76
CA THR A 49 1.55 19.84 -4.93
C THR A 49 1.97 21.31 -5.05
N PRO A 50 3.26 21.65 -4.90
CA PRO A 50 3.76 23.02 -5.12
C PRO A 50 3.43 23.59 -6.50
N ASN A 51 3.24 22.72 -7.50
CA ASN A 51 2.87 23.09 -8.86
C ASN A 51 1.35 23.21 -9.06
N GLY A 52 0.55 23.16 -7.98
CA GLY A 52 -0.91 23.29 -8.02
C GLY A 52 -1.68 22.06 -8.52
N LYS A 53 -1.01 20.94 -8.81
CA LYS A 53 -1.67 19.66 -9.15
C LYS A 53 -2.17 18.96 -7.89
N ILE A 54 -3.20 18.11 -8.00
CA ILE A 54 -3.68 17.28 -6.90
C ILE A 54 -2.55 16.39 -6.37
N ASP A 55 -2.33 16.41 -5.06
CA ASP A 55 -1.38 15.54 -4.37
C ASP A 55 -2.08 14.22 -3.98
N HIS A 56 -2.00 13.24 -4.87
CA HIS A 56 -2.57 11.91 -4.63
C HIS A 56 -1.88 11.19 -3.46
N GLN A 57 -0.59 11.44 -3.19
CA GLN A 57 0.09 10.80 -2.05
C GLN A 57 -0.47 11.33 -0.72
N ALA A 58 -0.74 12.63 -0.63
CA ALA A 58 -1.41 13.21 0.53
C ALA A 58 -2.81 12.61 0.73
N LEU A 59 -3.59 12.43 -0.35
CA LEU A 59 -4.89 11.77 -0.28
C LEU A 59 -4.81 10.31 0.20
N PHE A 60 -3.86 9.52 -0.34
CA PHE A 60 -3.67 8.12 0.10
C PHE A 60 -3.30 8.02 1.59
N LYS A 61 -2.45 8.92 2.10
CA LYS A 61 -2.09 8.93 3.52
C LYS A 61 -3.30 9.14 4.43
N LEU A 62 -4.30 9.92 4.02
CA LEU A 62 -5.54 10.11 4.78
C LEU A 62 -6.34 8.82 4.95
N LEU A 63 -6.28 7.91 3.97
CA LEU A 63 -6.93 6.60 4.03
C LEU A 63 -6.19 5.63 4.96
N VAL A 64 -4.86 5.64 4.91
CA VAL A 64 -4.01 4.73 5.71
C VAL A 64 -4.14 4.99 7.22
N VAL A 65 -4.44 6.22 7.63
CA VAL A 65 -4.64 6.57 9.05
C VAL A 65 -5.89 5.90 9.63
N GLN A 66 -6.92 5.60 8.82
CA GLN A 66 -8.15 4.97 9.31
C GLN A 66 -8.05 3.43 9.44
N ASN A 67 -7.12 2.78 8.73
CA ASN A 67 -6.93 1.32 8.78
C ASN A 67 -5.83 0.85 9.75
N ARG A 68 -5.21 1.77 10.51
CA ARG A 68 -3.99 1.50 11.31
C ARG A 68 -4.25 0.97 12.72
N SER A 69 -5.23 0.08 12.88
CA SER A 69 -5.43 -0.66 14.14
C SER A 69 -4.71 -2.01 14.18
N GLN A 70 -4.03 -2.42 13.10
CA GLN A 70 -3.14 -3.58 13.17
C GLN A 70 -1.81 -3.17 13.80
N GLU A 71 -1.55 -3.70 14.99
CA GLU A 71 -0.27 -3.66 15.67
C GLU A 71 0.79 -4.32 14.76
N LEU A 72 1.54 -3.49 14.04
CA LEU A 72 2.56 -3.95 13.12
C LEU A 72 3.71 -4.54 13.93
N GLN A 73 3.84 -5.85 13.90
CA GLN A 73 4.94 -6.54 14.55
C GLN A 73 6.16 -6.52 13.64
N PRO A 74 7.31 -6.03 14.12
CA PRO A 74 8.56 -6.15 13.38
C PRO A 74 8.90 -7.63 13.17
N PHE A 75 9.68 -7.90 12.12
CA PHE A 75 10.23 -9.23 11.81
C PHE A 75 10.70 -10.01 13.05
N SER A 76 10.40 -11.32 13.06
CA SER A 76 11.01 -12.29 13.96
C SER A 76 12.50 -12.50 13.62
N GLU A 77 13.23 -13.25 14.44
CA GLU A 77 14.67 -13.54 14.23
C GLU A 77 14.92 -14.78 13.36
N ASN A 78 14.00 -15.16 12.46
CA ASN A 78 14.22 -16.33 11.61
C ASN A 78 15.20 -16.03 10.44
N ASP A 79 15.88 -17.08 9.94
CA ASP A 79 16.95 -16.96 8.93
C ASP A 79 16.50 -16.30 7.63
N THR A 80 15.24 -16.52 7.22
CA THR A 80 14.67 -15.90 6.01
C THR A 80 14.51 -14.39 6.15
N GLU A 81 14.21 -13.91 7.35
CA GLU A 81 13.98 -12.49 7.62
C GLU A 81 15.30 -11.74 7.81
N ALA A 82 16.30 -12.39 8.42
CA ALA A 82 17.68 -11.89 8.46
C ALA A 82 18.27 -11.73 7.05
N ALA A 83 18.04 -12.72 6.17
CA ALA A 83 18.43 -12.66 4.77
C ALA A 83 17.76 -11.48 4.03
N LEU A 84 16.48 -11.22 4.30
CA LEU A 84 15.75 -10.11 3.69
C LEU A 84 16.27 -8.74 4.17
N ARG A 85 16.51 -8.57 5.48
CA ARG A 85 17.11 -7.34 6.04
C ARG A 85 18.48 -7.07 5.42
N CYS A 86 19.32 -8.09 5.29
CA CYS A 86 20.64 -7.96 4.70
C CYS A 86 20.57 -7.56 3.22
N LEU A 87 19.66 -8.17 2.46
CA LEU A 87 19.50 -7.91 1.04
C LEU A 87 18.90 -6.53 0.73
N LEU A 88 17.92 -6.11 1.53
CA LEU A 88 17.18 -4.86 1.31
C LEU A 88 17.79 -3.65 2.01
N ARG A 89 18.66 -3.87 3.01
CA ARG A 89 19.17 -2.83 3.91
C ARG A 89 18.07 -1.99 4.56
N TYR A 90 16.94 -2.63 4.87
CA TYR A 90 15.84 -2.01 5.60
C TYR A 90 15.94 -2.34 7.08
N ASP A 91 15.98 -1.30 7.90
CA ASP A 91 15.97 -1.44 9.36
C ASP A 91 14.57 -1.83 9.88
N ASN A 92 13.51 -1.35 9.21
CA ASN A 92 12.12 -1.57 9.60
C ASN A 92 11.31 -2.12 8.42
N PHE A 93 11.24 -3.45 8.32
CA PHE A 93 10.36 -4.14 7.38
C PHE A 93 9.28 -4.91 8.18
N TYR A 94 8.05 -4.81 7.70
CA TYR A 94 6.85 -5.41 8.28
C TYR A 94 6.28 -6.45 7.31
N PRO A 95 6.28 -7.74 7.66
CA PRO A 95 5.75 -8.82 6.81
C PRO A 95 4.28 -8.66 6.43
N GLN A 96 3.53 -7.93 7.25
CA GLN A 96 2.10 -7.69 7.09
C GLN A 96 1.80 -6.62 6.03
N LEU A 97 2.82 -5.86 5.61
CA LEU A 97 2.73 -4.83 4.59
C LEU A 97 3.26 -5.35 3.25
N SER A 98 2.72 -4.83 2.16
CA SER A 98 3.28 -5.07 0.83
C SER A 98 4.71 -4.51 0.72
N LEU A 99 5.49 -5.00 -0.25
CA LEU A 99 6.85 -4.50 -0.51
C LEU A 99 6.86 -2.98 -0.72
N MET A 100 5.83 -2.44 -1.38
CA MET A 100 5.69 -1.00 -1.68
C MET A 100 5.38 -0.19 -0.42
N GLU A 101 4.54 -0.72 0.47
CA GLU A 101 4.24 -0.08 1.77
C GLU A 101 5.44 -0.09 2.71
N ASN A 102 6.34 -1.08 2.57
CA ASN A 102 7.65 -1.11 3.21
C ASN A 102 8.68 -0.17 2.56
N GLY A 103 8.30 0.66 1.58
CA GLY A 103 9.18 1.61 0.90
C GLY A 103 9.93 1.05 -0.30
N GLY A 104 9.64 -0.19 -0.70
CA GLY A 104 10.22 -0.83 -1.87
C GLY A 104 9.59 -0.39 -3.19
N ASP A 105 10.26 -0.71 -4.29
CA ASP A 105 9.79 -0.47 -5.65
C ASP A 105 10.04 -1.70 -6.55
N SER A 106 9.77 -1.55 -7.85
CA SER A 106 9.98 -2.59 -8.85
C SER A 106 11.43 -3.05 -8.93
N LEU A 107 12.40 -2.14 -8.74
CA LEU A 107 13.82 -2.46 -8.79
C LEU A 107 14.24 -3.25 -7.54
N THR A 108 13.70 -2.90 -6.37
CA THR A 108 13.85 -3.67 -5.13
C THR A 108 13.29 -5.09 -5.30
N ALA A 109 12.13 -5.24 -5.94
CA ALA A 109 11.55 -6.56 -6.23
C ALA A 109 12.43 -7.40 -7.19
N ILE A 110 12.95 -6.79 -8.25
CA ILE A 110 13.86 -7.46 -9.19
C ILE A 110 15.15 -7.88 -8.49
N ARG A 111 15.71 -7.01 -7.62
CA ARG A 111 16.89 -7.31 -6.81
C ARG A 111 16.65 -8.49 -5.88
N MET A 112 15.50 -8.54 -5.20
CA MET A 112 15.11 -9.68 -4.37
C MET A 112 15.14 -10.99 -5.16
N LEU A 113 14.45 -11.04 -6.31
CA LEU A 113 14.38 -12.25 -7.13
C LEU A 113 15.77 -12.69 -7.62
N SER A 114 16.61 -11.73 -8.02
CA SER A 114 17.96 -12.02 -8.53
C SER A 114 18.95 -12.47 -7.46
N ALA A 115 18.80 -11.98 -6.23
CA ALA A 115 19.75 -12.19 -5.15
C ALA A 115 19.24 -13.14 -4.05
N TRP A 116 18.00 -13.64 -4.15
CA TRP A 116 17.44 -14.64 -3.24
C TRP A 116 18.32 -15.88 -3.07
N PRO A 117 18.95 -16.45 -4.14
CA PRO A 117 19.83 -17.62 -3.99
C PRO A 117 21.06 -17.35 -3.12
N THR A 118 21.49 -16.09 -3.00
CA THR A 118 22.65 -15.67 -2.20
C THR A 118 22.24 -14.92 -0.93
N ALA A 119 20.95 -14.73 -0.67
CA ALA A 119 20.44 -13.99 0.48
C ALA A 119 20.74 -14.72 1.81
N SER A 120 20.70 -16.05 1.80
CA SER A 120 21.10 -16.93 2.93
C SER A 120 22.58 -16.80 3.31
N CYS A 121 23.41 -16.37 2.37
CA CYS A 121 24.84 -16.13 2.54
C CYS A 121 25.11 -14.83 3.32
N CYS A 122 24.22 -13.84 3.17
CA CYS A 122 24.27 -12.53 3.80
C CYS A 122 23.91 -12.60 5.31
N ALA A 123 23.07 -13.56 5.70
CA ALA A 123 22.62 -13.74 7.09
C ALA A 123 23.59 -14.56 7.97
N SER A 124 24.37 -15.48 7.38
CA SER A 124 25.12 -16.50 8.14
C SER A 124 26.66 -16.35 8.11
N ASN A 125 27.20 -15.31 7.45
CA ASN A 125 28.64 -15.08 7.28
C ASN A 125 29.44 -16.27 6.70
N HIS A 126 28.76 -17.29 6.16
CA HIS A 126 29.36 -18.47 5.56
C HIS A 126 28.91 -18.58 4.10
N CYS A 127 29.82 -18.22 3.20
CA CYS A 127 29.69 -18.51 1.77
C CYS A 127 30.83 -19.44 1.38
N ALA A 128 30.49 -20.60 0.83
CA ALA A 128 31.40 -21.49 0.12
C ALA A 128 31.12 -21.41 -1.39
#